data_AF-A0A378CF25-F1
#
_entry.id   AF-A0A378CF25-F1
#
_cell.length_a   1.000
_cell.length_b   1.000
_cell.length_c   1.000
_cell.angle_alpha   90.00
_cell.angle_beta   90.00
_cell.angle_gamma   90.00
#
_symmetry.space_group_name_H-M   'P 1'
#
loop_
_entity.id
_entity.type
_entity.pdbx_description
1 polymer ?
#
loop_
_entity_poly.entity_id
_entity_poly.type
_entity_poly.pdbx_seq_one_letter_code
_entity_poly.pdbx_strand_id
1 'polypeptide(L)'
;MADAVALLLAGNKLSDSELNTLGDLIGEQDIEPLLQAANSDREDAQAARQELISMLMDRHGTSRVLFRNTRNGVKGFPKRELHTIRLPLPTQYQTAIKVSGIMGARKTAEERARDMLYPEQIYQEFEGDTGTWWNFDPRVEWLMGYLTSHRSQKVLVICAKAATALQLEQVLREREGIRAAVFHEGMSIIERDRAAAWFAEEDTGAQVLLCSEIGSEGRNFQFASNLGDVRPAV
;
A
#
# COMPACT_ATOMS: atom_id res chain seq x y z
N MET A 1 16.54 -26.60 -3.83
CA MET A 1 15.30 -26.90 -4.59
C MET A 1 14.71 -25.66 -5.25
N ALA A 2 14.24 -24.68 -4.45
CA ALA A 2 13.61 -23.47 -4.98
C ALA A 2 14.52 -22.71 -5.97
N ASP A 3 15.82 -22.63 -5.68
CA ASP A 3 16.78 -21.93 -6.53
C ASP A 3 17.02 -22.65 -7.88
N ALA A 4 17.18 -23.97 -7.88
CA ALA A 4 17.35 -24.75 -9.11
C ALA A 4 16.10 -24.73 -10.01
N VAL A 5 14.90 -24.79 -9.41
CA VAL A 5 13.62 -24.65 -10.14
C VAL A 5 13.43 -23.22 -10.65
N ALA A 6 13.86 -22.20 -9.88
CA ALA A 6 13.83 -20.82 -10.32
C ALA A 6 14.78 -20.56 -11.50
N LEU A 7 15.95 -21.20 -11.52
CA LEU A 7 16.89 -21.13 -12.64
C LEU A 7 16.36 -21.83 -13.90
N LEU A 8 15.70 -22.98 -13.75
CA LEU A 8 14.96 -23.64 -14.82
C LEU A 8 13.88 -22.73 -15.40
N LEU A 9 13.07 -22.09 -14.54
CA LEU A 9 12.02 -21.14 -14.95
C LEU A 9 12.58 -19.86 -15.60
N ALA A 10 13.77 -19.43 -15.20
CA ALA A 10 14.46 -18.28 -15.77
C ALA A 10 15.12 -18.58 -17.13
N GLY A 11 15.21 -19.86 -17.53
CA GLY A 11 15.86 -20.28 -18.76
C GLY A 11 17.39 -20.16 -18.73
N ASN A 12 17.98 -20.12 -17.53
CA ASN A 12 19.43 -20.04 -17.37
C ASN A 12 20.08 -21.42 -17.52
N LYS A 13 21.34 -21.46 -17.96
CA LYS A 13 22.13 -22.69 -17.93
C LYS A 13 22.42 -23.09 -16.49
N LEU A 14 22.19 -24.37 -16.20
CA LEU A 14 22.45 -25.00 -14.92
C LEU A 14 23.88 -25.53 -14.90
N SER A 15 24.53 -25.37 -13.77
CA SER A 15 25.81 -26.01 -13.45
C SER A 15 25.64 -27.51 -13.18
N ASP A 16 26.71 -28.28 -13.31
CA ASP A 16 26.70 -29.73 -13.04
C ASP A 16 26.27 -30.04 -11.60
N SER A 17 26.61 -29.18 -10.63
CA SER A 17 26.13 -29.31 -9.25
C SER A 17 24.61 -29.14 -9.10
N GLU A 18 24.01 -28.24 -9.89
CA GLU A 18 22.55 -27.99 -9.85
C GLU A 18 21.78 -29.10 -10.57
N LEU A 19 22.34 -29.63 -11.67
CA LEU A 19 21.81 -30.80 -12.37
C LEU A 19 21.83 -32.04 -11.48
N ASN A 20 22.94 -32.31 -10.79
CA ASN A 20 23.03 -33.43 -9.84
C ASN A 20 22.02 -33.28 -8.70
N THR A 21 21.86 -32.06 -8.17
CA THR A 21 20.85 -31.79 -7.13
C THR A 21 19.43 -32.06 -7.64
N LEU A 22 19.11 -31.69 -8.88
CA LEU A 22 17.80 -32.00 -9.50
C LEU A 22 17.63 -33.51 -9.71
N GLY A 23 18.70 -34.21 -10.09
CA GLY A 23 18.76 -35.65 -10.22
C GLY A 23 18.39 -36.38 -8.93
N ASP A 24 19.03 -35.99 -7.82
CA ASP A 24 18.78 -36.55 -6.49
C ASP A 24 17.34 -36.32 -6.01
N LEU A 25 16.73 -35.20 -6.40
CA LEU A 25 15.36 -34.85 -6.02
C LEU A 25 14.29 -35.62 -6.78
N ILE A 26 14.56 -35.94 -8.04
CA ILE A 26 13.60 -36.61 -8.91
C ILE A 26 13.71 -38.13 -8.80
N GLY A 27 14.79 -38.72 -8.30
CA GLY A 27 14.86 -40.12 -7.84
C GLY A 27 14.26 -41.22 -8.76
N GLU A 28 15.13 -42.06 -9.33
CA GLU A 28 14.84 -43.36 -9.99
C GLU A 28 14.15 -43.34 -11.38
N GLN A 29 14.37 -42.32 -12.21
CA GLN A 29 14.10 -42.40 -13.65
C GLN A 29 15.31 -41.88 -14.43
N ASP A 30 15.51 -42.40 -15.64
CA ASP A 30 16.59 -42.01 -16.55
C ASP A 30 16.30 -40.60 -17.11
N ILE A 31 16.53 -39.58 -16.29
CA ILE A 31 16.24 -38.16 -16.56
C ILE A 31 17.44 -37.41 -17.15
N GLU A 32 18.59 -38.08 -17.30
CA GLU A 32 19.80 -37.55 -17.95
C GLU A 32 19.50 -36.93 -19.33
N PRO A 33 18.71 -37.58 -20.21
CA PRO A 33 18.38 -37.02 -21.52
C PRO A 33 17.53 -35.75 -21.41
N LEU A 34 16.61 -35.72 -20.43
CA LEU A 34 15.68 -34.61 -20.22
C LEU A 34 16.40 -33.41 -19.58
N LEU A 35 17.32 -33.66 -18.64
CA LEU A 35 18.19 -32.66 -18.03
C LEU A 35 19.12 -32.02 -19.08
N GLN A 36 19.70 -32.83 -19.97
CA GLN A 36 20.53 -32.31 -21.06
C GLN A 36 19.72 -31.51 -22.08
N ALA A 37 18.53 -31.98 -22.45
CA ALA A 37 17.64 -31.23 -23.34
C ALA A 37 17.25 -29.88 -22.72
N ALA A 38 16.87 -29.88 -21.44
CA ALA A 38 16.48 -28.67 -20.70
C ALA A 38 17.62 -27.65 -20.50
N ASN A 39 18.87 -28.11 -20.44
CA ASN A 39 20.06 -27.26 -20.30
C ASN A 39 20.72 -26.88 -21.65
N SER A 40 20.16 -27.36 -22.77
CA SER A 40 20.64 -27.05 -24.11
C SER A 40 19.93 -25.83 -24.72
N ASP A 41 20.52 -25.26 -25.77
CA ASP A 41 19.92 -24.15 -26.53
C ASP A 41 19.04 -24.66 -27.71
N ARG A 42 18.51 -25.90 -27.60
CA ARG A 42 17.69 -26.54 -28.63
C ARG A 42 16.23 -26.11 -28.55
N GLU A 43 15.48 -26.29 -29.65
CA GLU A 43 14.04 -25.95 -29.71
C GLU A 43 13.19 -26.73 -28.69
N ASP A 44 13.61 -27.94 -28.32
CA ASP A 44 12.95 -28.82 -27.35
C ASP A 44 13.27 -28.47 -25.88
N ALA A 45 14.22 -27.56 -25.62
CA ALA A 45 14.66 -27.23 -24.27
C ALA A 45 13.53 -26.67 -23.39
N GLN A 46 12.62 -25.89 -23.98
CA GLN A 46 11.49 -25.33 -23.24
C GLN A 46 10.47 -26.40 -22.83
N ALA A 47 10.21 -27.36 -23.72
CA ALA A 47 9.33 -28.50 -23.42
C ALA A 47 9.94 -29.39 -22.34
N ALA A 48 11.24 -29.69 -22.45
CA ALA A 48 11.97 -30.48 -21.46
C ALA A 48 12.00 -29.81 -20.06
N ARG A 49 12.18 -28.48 -20.01
CA ARG A 49 12.07 -27.71 -18.76
C ARG A 49 10.68 -27.83 -18.13
N GLN A 50 9.63 -27.73 -18.93
CA GLN A 50 8.27 -27.78 -18.44
C GLN A 50 7.88 -29.18 -17.92
N GLU A 51 8.38 -30.22 -18.58
CA GLU A 51 8.24 -31.61 -18.14
C GLU A 51 8.97 -31.87 -16.81
N LEU A 52 10.22 -31.42 -16.67
CA LEU A 52 10.98 -31.49 -15.41
C LEU A 52 10.26 -30.78 -14.25
N ILE A 53 9.71 -29.59 -14.51
CA ILE A 53 8.94 -28.85 -13.50
C ILE A 53 7.69 -29.63 -13.09
N SER A 54 6.98 -30.26 -14.03
CA SER A 54 5.82 -31.10 -13.71
C SER A 54 6.19 -32.28 -12.82
N MET A 55 7.29 -32.98 -13.14
CA MET A 55 7.77 -34.12 -12.35
C MET A 55 8.17 -33.70 -10.92
N LEU A 56 8.79 -32.53 -10.78
CA LEU A 56 9.16 -31.97 -9.46
C LEU A 56 7.91 -31.57 -8.65
N MET A 57 6.91 -30.95 -9.27
CA MET A 57 5.66 -30.58 -8.59
C MET A 57 4.88 -31.78 -8.06
N ASP A 58 4.88 -32.90 -8.80
CA ASP A 58 4.16 -34.11 -8.42
C ASP A 58 4.77 -34.85 -7.23
N ARG A 59 6.09 -34.79 -7.08
CA ARG A 59 6.82 -35.45 -5.99
C ARG A 59 6.86 -34.61 -4.71
N HIS A 60 6.79 -33.29 -4.83
CA HIS A 60 6.71 -32.42 -3.66
C HIS A 60 5.26 -32.28 -3.18
N GLY A 61 4.86 -33.19 -2.28
CA GLY A 61 3.49 -33.29 -1.74
C GLY A 61 3.00 -32.06 -0.97
N THR A 62 3.88 -31.15 -0.54
CA THR A 62 3.48 -29.90 0.10
C THR A 62 2.74 -28.97 -0.86
N SER A 63 3.08 -28.94 -2.15
CA SER A 63 2.40 -28.12 -3.16
C SER A 63 0.95 -28.55 -3.42
N ARG A 64 0.59 -29.80 -3.09
CA ARG A 64 -0.78 -30.34 -3.22
C ARG A 64 -1.69 -29.96 -2.04
N VAL A 65 -1.10 -29.52 -0.93
CA VAL A 65 -1.82 -29.20 0.33
C VAL A 65 -1.65 -27.73 0.74
N LEU A 66 -0.55 -27.09 0.31
CA LEU A 66 -0.17 -25.73 0.68
C LEU A 66 0.17 -24.92 -0.57
N PHE A 67 -0.64 -23.89 -0.81
CA PHE A 67 -0.40 -22.91 -1.86
C PHE A 67 0.34 -21.71 -1.26
N ARG A 68 1.56 -21.45 -1.74
CA ARG A 68 2.35 -20.27 -1.34
C ARG A 68 2.72 -19.46 -2.58
N ASN A 69 1.90 -18.46 -2.89
CA ASN A 69 2.21 -17.50 -3.95
C ASN A 69 3.06 -16.35 -3.39
N THR A 70 4.12 -16.00 -4.10
CA THR A 70 4.91 -14.80 -3.80
C THR A 70 4.59 -13.72 -4.83
N ARG A 71 4.74 -12.44 -4.44
CA ARG A 71 4.56 -11.32 -5.37
C ARG A 71 5.54 -11.35 -6.54
N ASN A 72 6.72 -11.98 -6.37
CA ASN A 72 7.69 -12.16 -7.44
C ASN A 72 7.22 -13.18 -8.49
N GLY A 73 6.50 -14.23 -8.06
CA GLY A 73 5.98 -15.27 -8.94
C GLY A 73 4.67 -14.91 -9.65
N VAL A 74 3.95 -13.88 -9.19
CA VAL A 74 2.66 -13.46 -9.74
C VAL A 74 2.81 -12.10 -10.44
N LYS A 75 2.62 -12.08 -11.77
CA LYS A 75 2.59 -10.86 -12.58
C LYS A 75 1.25 -10.14 -12.45
N GLY A 76 1.18 -8.87 -12.86
CA GLY A 76 -0.05 -8.08 -12.90
C GLY A 76 -0.23 -7.07 -11.76
N PHE A 77 0.71 -7.01 -10.81
CA PHE A 77 0.72 -5.91 -9.83
C PHE A 77 1.17 -4.60 -10.49
N PRO A 78 0.44 -3.49 -10.31
CA PRO A 78 0.85 -2.20 -10.84
C PRO A 78 2.13 -1.69 -10.16
N LYS A 79 2.92 -0.92 -10.91
CA LYS A 79 4.05 -0.17 -10.34
C LYS A 79 3.54 0.97 -9.47
N ARG A 80 4.34 1.37 -8.48
CA ARG A 80 4.05 2.52 -7.61
C ARG A 80 5.04 3.63 -7.93
N GLU A 81 4.52 4.82 -8.21
CA GLU A 81 5.32 6.03 -8.44
C GLU A 81 5.14 6.99 -7.27
N LEU A 82 6.25 7.51 -6.76
CA LEU A 82 6.25 8.39 -5.59
C LEU A 82 6.35 9.85 -6.02
N HIS A 83 5.38 10.66 -5.60
CA HIS A 83 5.41 12.11 -5.73
C HIS A 83 5.58 12.73 -4.35
N THR A 84 6.69 13.43 -4.13
CA THR A 84 6.98 14.10 -2.85
C THR A 84 6.71 15.60 -2.98
N ILE A 85 6.03 16.17 -1.98
CA ILE A 85 5.79 17.60 -1.87
C ILE A 85 6.36 18.07 -0.53
N ARG A 86 7.24 19.06 -0.57
CA ARG A 86 7.78 19.70 0.65
C ARG A 86 6.96 20.93 0.95
N LEU A 87 6.46 21.02 2.18
CA LEU A 87 5.66 22.14 2.66
C LEU A 87 6.32 22.78 3.88
N PRO A 88 6.20 24.10 4.06
CA PRO A 88 6.78 24.78 5.22
C PRO A 88 6.03 24.39 6.50
N LEU A 89 6.75 24.30 7.62
CA LEU A 89 6.14 24.06 8.94
C LEU A 89 5.53 25.36 9.48
N PRO A 90 4.20 25.46 9.66
CA PRO A 90 3.53 26.64 10.21
C PRO A 90 4.03 27.04 11.60
N THR A 91 4.09 28.34 11.87
CA THR A 91 4.53 28.89 13.16
C THR A 91 3.63 28.47 14.32
N GLN A 92 2.35 28.23 14.05
CA GLN A 92 1.35 27.75 15.00
C GLN A 92 1.74 26.36 15.53
N TYR A 93 2.11 25.43 14.66
CA TYR A 93 2.60 24.11 15.07
C TYR A 93 3.94 24.20 15.79
N GLN A 94 4.87 25.06 15.35
CA GLN A 94 6.13 25.26 16.08
C GLN A 94 5.89 25.67 17.54
N THR A 95 4.88 26.52 17.78
CA THR A 95 4.50 26.95 19.12
C THR A 95 3.86 25.81 19.91
N ALA A 96 2.86 25.13 19.33
CA ALA A 96 2.19 24.00 19.96
C ALA A 96 3.15 22.87 20.35
N ILE A 97 4.08 22.50 19.46
CA ILE A 97 5.10 21.47 19.70
C ILE A 97 6.02 21.88 20.86
N LYS A 98 6.45 23.15 20.93
CA LYS A 98 7.28 23.65 22.04
C LYS A 98 6.55 23.54 23.38
N VAL A 99 5.28 23.95 23.44
CA VAL A 99 4.48 23.87 24.67
C VAL A 99 4.27 22.40 25.09
N SER A 100 3.95 21.52 24.13
CA SER A 100 3.84 20.07 24.37
C SER A 100 5.14 19.48 24.91
N GLY A 101 6.28 19.90 24.37
CA GLY A 101 7.60 19.48 24.87
C GLY A 101 7.86 19.86 26.34
N ILE A 102 7.37 21.02 26.78
CA ILE A 102 7.51 21.47 28.17
C ILE A 102 6.56 20.68 29.10
N MET A 103 5.30 20.51 28.70
CA MET A 103 4.30 19.78 29.50
C MET A 103 4.54 18.27 29.54
N GLY A 104 5.12 17.71 28.48
CA GLY A 104 5.44 16.31 28.30
C GLY A 104 6.78 15.87 28.90
N ALA A 105 7.39 16.65 29.80
CA ALA A 105 8.70 16.33 30.40
C ALA A 105 8.76 14.97 31.11
N ARG A 106 7.60 14.42 31.52
CA ARG A 106 7.47 13.09 32.14
C ARG A 106 7.26 11.95 31.14
N LYS A 107 6.96 12.26 29.86
CA LYS A 107 6.75 11.25 28.81
C LYS A 107 8.09 10.65 28.37
N THR A 108 8.06 9.38 28.03
CA THR A 108 9.20 8.68 27.42
C THR A 108 9.58 9.30 26.07
N ALA A 109 10.76 8.98 25.56
CA ALA A 109 11.17 9.43 24.22
C ALA A 109 10.24 8.88 23.13
N GLU A 110 9.74 7.65 23.27
CA GLU A 110 8.82 7.02 22.33
C GLU A 110 7.46 7.75 22.30
N GLU A 111 6.87 8.03 23.46
CA GLU A 111 5.60 8.76 23.53
C GLU A 111 5.71 10.17 22.93
N ARG A 112 6.81 10.88 23.24
CA ARG A 112 7.05 12.22 22.66
C ARG A 112 7.18 12.15 21.13
N ALA A 113 7.87 11.14 20.60
CA ALA A 113 7.99 10.95 19.16
C ALA A 113 6.62 10.65 18.53
N ARG A 114 5.78 9.84 19.17
CA ARG A 114 4.41 9.55 18.69
C ARG A 114 3.53 10.79 18.64
N ASP A 115 3.60 11.65 19.66
CA ASP A 115 2.85 12.92 19.67
C ASP A 115 3.28 13.81 18.48
N MET A 116 4.59 13.92 18.24
CA MET A 116 5.16 14.76 17.18
C MET A 116 4.75 14.32 15.75
N LEU A 117 4.25 13.09 15.56
CA LEU A 117 3.74 12.64 14.27
C LEU A 117 2.42 13.31 13.87
N TYR A 118 1.65 13.84 14.83
CA TYR A 118 0.29 14.34 14.62
C TYR A 118 0.13 15.76 15.18
N PRO A 119 0.74 16.78 14.53
CA PRO A 119 0.73 18.15 15.00
C PRO A 119 -0.69 18.74 15.11
N GLU A 120 -1.63 18.28 14.27
CA GLU A 120 -3.03 18.67 14.36
C GLU A 120 -3.67 18.27 15.70
N GLN A 121 -3.30 17.12 16.28
CA GLN A 121 -3.82 16.67 17.58
C GLN A 121 -3.23 17.50 18.71
N ILE A 122 -1.92 17.73 18.67
CA ILE A 122 -1.24 18.60 19.64
C ILE A 122 -1.90 19.98 19.65
N TYR A 123 -2.13 20.57 18.46
CA TYR A 123 -2.75 21.88 18.34
C TYR A 123 -4.18 21.92 18.93
N GLN A 124 -4.99 20.89 18.66
CA GLN A 124 -6.35 20.77 19.20
C GLN A 124 -6.38 20.61 20.72
N GLU A 125 -5.43 19.89 21.30
CA GLU A 125 -5.33 19.78 22.76
C GLU A 125 -5.09 21.14 23.44
N PHE A 126 -4.38 22.06 22.77
CA PHE A 126 -4.11 23.40 23.29
C PHE A 126 -5.23 24.41 23.05
N GLU A 127 -5.79 24.43 21.85
CA GLU A 127 -6.79 25.43 21.44
C GLU A 127 -8.24 24.98 21.69
N GLY A 128 -8.44 23.72 22.10
CA GLY A 128 -9.74 23.11 22.33
C GLY A 128 -10.57 22.90 21.06
N ASP A 129 -11.88 22.75 21.22
CA ASP A 129 -12.84 22.47 20.13
C ASP A 129 -12.91 23.58 19.06
N THR A 130 -12.32 24.75 19.33
CA THR A 130 -12.17 25.87 18.37
C THR A 130 -10.90 25.79 17.52
N GLY A 131 -10.06 24.76 17.71
CA GLY A 131 -8.79 24.57 17.00
C GLY A 131 -8.95 24.29 15.51
N THR A 132 -9.08 25.35 14.71
CA THR A 132 -9.23 25.30 13.24
C THR A 132 -7.89 25.12 12.51
N TRP A 133 -7.18 24.03 12.81
CA TRP A 133 -5.83 23.76 12.27
C TRP A 133 -5.76 23.80 10.72
N TRP A 134 -6.85 23.39 10.07
CA TRP A 134 -6.99 23.38 8.62
C TRP A 134 -6.94 24.76 7.96
N ASN A 135 -7.02 25.85 8.73
CA ASN A 135 -6.95 27.22 8.21
C ASN A 135 -5.54 27.66 7.82
N PHE A 136 -4.53 27.17 8.52
CA PHE A 136 -3.14 27.59 8.31
C PHE A 136 -2.25 26.45 7.83
N ASP A 137 -2.76 25.21 7.83
CA ASP A 137 -1.99 24.04 7.42
C ASP A 137 -1.85 23.99 5.89
N PRO A 138 -0.63 24.13 5.34
CA PRO A 138 -0.42 24.18 3.89
C PRO A 138 -0.76 22.87 3.20
N ARG A 139 -0.86 21.75 3.93
CA ARG A 139 -1.28 20.46 3.38
C ARG A 139 -2.73 20.51 2.88
N VAL A 140 -3.59 21.23 3.61
CA VAL A 140 -5.02 21.36 3.27
C VAL A 140 -5.18 22.21 2.01
N GLU A 141 -4.48 23.34 1.94
CA GLU A 141 -4.47 24.21 0.75
C GLU A 141 -3.94 23.47 -0.48
N TRP A 142 -2.81 22.76 -0.33
CA TRP A 142 -2.26 21.95 -1.40
C TRP A 142 -3.23 20.87 -1.87
N LEU A 143 -3.87 20.15 -0.93
CA LEU A 143 -4.84 19.10 -1.26
C LEU A 143 -6.06 19.68 -2.01
N MET A 144 -6.60 20.82 -1.56
CA MET A 144 -7.67 21.51 -2.27
C MET A 144 -7.25 21.89 -3.69
N GLY A 145 -6.07 22.48 -3.87
CA GLY A 145 -5.53 22.81 -5.19
C GLY A 145 -5.33 21.58 -6.09
N TYR A 146 -4.83 20.48 -5.53
CA TYR A 146 -4.66 19.23 -6.26
C TYR A 146 -6.02 18.65 -6.72
N LEU A 147 -7.00 18.59 -5.83
CA LEU A 147 -8.32 18.03 -6.12
C LEU A 147 -9.10 18.88 -7.12
N THR A 148 -9.04 20.21 -7.00
CA THR A 148 -9.71 21.13 -7.93
C THR A 148 -9.08 21.12 -9.33
N SER A 149 -7.79 20.83 -9.45
CA SER A 149 -7.11 20.65 -10.74
C SER A 149 -7.31 19.26 -11.36
N HIS A 150 -7.74 18.26 -10.58
CA HIS A 150 -7.92 16.87 -11.02
C HIS A 150 -9.34 16.35 -10.76
N ARG A 151 -10.37 17.14 -11.08
CA ARG A 151 -11.80 16.82 -10.79
C ARG A 151 -12.30 15.50 -11.36
N SER A 152 -11.69 15.01 -12.44
CA SER A 152 -12.04 13.74 -13.08
C SER A 152 -11.29 12.52 -12.53
N GLN A 153 -10.42 12.70 -11.53
CA GLN A 153 -9.63 11.62 -10.95
C GLN A 153 -10.15 11.22 -9.57
N LYS A 154 -10.15 9.91 -9.31
CA LYS A 154 -10.47 9.35 -7.99
C LYS A 154 -9.22 9.34 -7.12
N VAL A 155 -9.31 9.97 -5.95
CA VAL A 155 -8.19 10.15 -5.04
C VAL A 155 -8.48 9.47 -3.70
N LEU A 156 -7.60 8.56 -3.29
CA LEU A 156 -7.62 7.98 -1.95
C LEU A 156 -6.71 8.80 -1.05
N VAL A 157 -7.23 9.31 0.06
CA VAL A 157 -6.47 10.05 1.07
C VAL A 157 -6.50 9.27 2.36
N ILE A 158 -5.32 8.97 2.90
CA ILE A 158 -5.20 8.23 4.17
C ILE A 158 -4.76 9.21 5.26
N CYS A 159 -5.51 9.20 6.35
CA CYS A 159 -5.25 9.94 7.57
C CYS A 159 -5.01 8.95 8.72
N ALA A 160 -4.23 9.35 9.72
CA ALA A 160 -3.99 8.49 10.88
C ALA A 160 -5.24 8.29 11.76
N LYS A 161 -6.12 9.29 11.82
CA LYS A 161 -7.28 9.30 12.74
C LYS A 161 -8.58 9.62 11.99
N ALA A 162 -9.67 9.03 12.47
CA ALA A 162 -11.02 9.30 11.98
C ALA A 162 -11.43 10.77 12.14
N ALA A 163 -11.07 11.39 13.27
CA ALA A 163 -11.36 12.81 13.54
C ALA A 163 -10.79 13.74 12.46
N THR A 164 -9.53 13.50 12.05
CA THR A 164 -8.88 14.25 10.96
C THR A 164 -9.61 14.07 9.64
N ALA A 165 -10.02 12.84 9.31
CA ALA A 165 -10.76 12.56 8.09
C ALA A 165 -12.13 13.26 8.04
N LEU A 166 -12.85 13.28 9.16
CA LEU A 166 -14.14 13.98 9.29
C LEU A 166 -13.98 15.50 9.13
N GLN A 167 -12.97 16.08 9.77
CA GLN A 167 -12.68 17.52 9.65
C GLN A 167 -12.29 17.90 8.22
N LEU A 168 -11.48 17.08 7.56
CA LEU A 168 -11.12 17.29 6.15
C LEU A 168 -12.33 17.21 5.23
N GLU A 169 -13.24 16.24 5.42
CA GLU A 169 -14.48 16.16 4.62
C GLU A 169 -15.25 17.46 4.70
N GLN A 170 -15.48 17.95 5.92
CA GLN A 170 -16.25 19.16 6.15
C GLN A 170 -15.61 20.35 5.44
N VAL A 171 -14.29 20.53 5.58
CA VAL A 171 -13.55 21.64 4.97
C VAL A 171 -13.58 21.57 3.45
N LEU A 172 -13.36 20.39 2.86
CA LEU A 172 -13.36 20.19 1.42
C LEU A 172 -14.75 20.45 0.82
N ARG A 173 -15.81 20.04 1.51
CA ARG A 173 -17.20 20.27 1.10
C ARG A 173 -17.61 21.73 1.21
N GLU A 174 -17.31 22.38 2.34
CA GLU A 174 -17.78 23.75 2.62
C GLU A 174 -17.01 24.81 1.83
N ARG A 175 -15.71 24.61 1.57
CA ARG A 175 -14.88 25.62 0.89
C ARG A 175 -14.88 25.50 -0.63
N GLU A 176 -14.75 24.27 -1.14
CA GLU A 176 -14.49 24.02 -2.56
C GLU A 176 -15.60 23.19 -3.23
N GLY A 177 -16.65 22.82 -2.48
CA GLY A 177 -17.72 21.97 -2.97
C GLY A 177 -17.24 20.58 -3.42
N ILE A 178 -16.12 20.10 -2.86
CA ILE A 178 -15.54 18.82 -3.25
C ILE A 178 -16.36 17.69 -2.63
N ARG A 179 -16.78 16.73 -3.47
CA ARG A 179 -17.48 15.53 -3.03
C ARG A 179 -16.49 14.56 -2.40
N ALA A 180 -16.42 14.54 -1.08
CA ALA A 180 -15.59 13.62 -0.31
C ALA A 180 -16.45 12.62 0.47
N ALA A 181 -16.10 11.35 0.40
CA ALA A 181 -16.63 10.29 1.25
C ALA A 181 -15.64 10.02 2.39
N VAL A 182 -16.13 9.68 3.58
CA VAL A 182 -15.29 9.26 4.71
C VAL A 182 -15.39 7.76 4.90
N PHE A 183 -14.29 7.14 5.31
CA PHE A 183 -14.21 5.72 5.62
C PHE A 183 -13.39 5.49 6.89
N HIS A 184 -14.06 5.19 8.01
CA HIS A 184 -13.39 4.91 9.27
C HIS A 184 -14.03 3.74 10.03
N GLU A 185 -13.32 3.24 11.03
CA GLU A 185 -13.67 2.04 11.81
C GLU A 185 -14.99 2.15 12.61
N GLY A 186 -15.44 3.37 12.89
CA GLY A 186 -16.71 3.63 13.59
C GLY A 186 -17.95 3.54 12.72
N MET A 187 -17.79 3.42 11.40
CA MET A 187 -18.92 3.29 10.47
C MET A 187 -19.45 1.86 10.45
N SER A 188 -20.78 1.75 10.40
CA SER A 188 -21.45 0.47 10.15
C SER A 188 -21.05 -0.10 8.79
N ILE A 189 -21.28 -1.40 8.59
CA ILE A 189 -21.00 -2.07 7.31
C ILE A 189 -21.78 -1.40 6.17
N ILE A 190 -23.03 -1.03 6.42
CA ILE A 190 -23.93 -0.39 5.44
C ILE A 190 -23.40 1.00 5.04
N GLU A 191 -22.93 1.79 6.00
CA GLU A 191 -22.35 3.11 5.70
C GLU A 191 -21.06 2.99 4.90
N ARG A 192 -20.22 2.01 5.23
CA ARG A 192 -18.99 1.71 4.47
C ARG A 192 -19.30 1.25 3.05
N ASP A 193 -20.35 0.45 2.84
CA ASP A 193 -20.82 0.05 1.51
C ASP A 193 -21.31 1.25 0.70
N ARG A 194 -22.08 2.13 1.34
CA ARG A 194 -22.57 3.36 0.70
C ARG A 194 -21.43 4.29 0.30
N ALA A 195 -20.46 4.52 1.19
CA ALA A 195 -19.29 5.35 0.90
C ALA A 195 -18.45 4.78 -0.26
N ALA A 196 -18.23 3.46 -0.26
CA ALA A 196 -17.50 2.79 -1.34
C ALA A 196 -18.26 2.86 -2.68
N ALA A 197 -19.57 2.64 -2.67
CA ALA A 197 -20.41 2.73 -3.87
C ALA A 197 -20.42 4.16 -4.43
N TRP A 198 -20.57 5.17 -3.57
CA TRP A 198 -20.53 6.57 -3.97
C TRP A 198 -19.15 6.97 -4.49
N PHE A 199 -18.06 6.46 -3.92
CA PHE A 199 -16.72 6.69 -4.44
C PHE A 199 -16.46 5.97 -5.79
N ALA A 200 -17.05 4.80 -6.01
CA ALA A 200 -16.91 4.03 -7.26
C ALA A 200 -17.65 4.66 -8.46
N GLU A 201 -18.67 5.48 -8.23
CA GLU A 201 -19.48 6.10 -9.28
C GLU A 201 -18.70 7.15 -10.09
N GLU A 202 -18.60 6.98 -11.41
CA GLU A 202 -17.69 7.76 -12.27
C GLU A 202 -18.09 9.25 -12.41
N ASP A 203 -19.36 9.52 -12.72
CA ASP A 203 -19.83 10.87 -13.04
C ASP A 203 -20.31 11.66 -11.80
N THR A 204 -21.20 11.03 -11.03
CA THR A 204 -21.93 11.66 -9.92
C THR A 204 -21.35 11.35 -8.53
N GLY A 205 -20.33 10.49 -8.47
CA GLY A 205 -19.75 9.99 -7.25
C GLY A 205 -18.82 10.95 -6.49
N ALA A 206 -18.41 10.51 -5.30
CA ALA A 206 -17.35 11.18 -4.53
C ALA A 206 -16.04 11.16 -5.32
N GLN A 207 -15.37 12.31 -5.43
CA GLN A 207 -14.05 12.41 -6.04
C GLN A 207 -12.98 11.82 -5.12
N VAL A 208 -13.17 11.96 -3.81
CA VAL A 208 -12.18 11.62 -2.79
C VAL A 208 -12.75 10.64 -1.78
N LEU A 209 -11.95 9.67 -1.38
CA LEU A 209 -12.21 8.82 -0.22
C LEU A 209 -11.19 9.14 0.88
N LEU A 210 -11.66 9.67 2.00
CA LEU A 210 -10.86 10.01 3.19
C LEU A 210 -10.92 8.84 4.17
N CYS A 211 -9.82 8.11 4.33
CA CYS A 211 -9.73 6.93 5.17
C CYS A 211 -8.98 7.20 6.46
N SER A 212 -9.42 6.61 7.58
CA SER A 212 -8.53 6.39 8.72
C SER A 212 -7.59 5.20 8.42
N GLU A 213 -6.45 5.14 9.11
CA GLU A 213 -5.42 4.09 8.97
C GLU A 213 -6.01 2.68 8.97
N ILE A 214 -6.96 2.42 9.88
CA ILE A 214 -7.56 1.09 10.12
C ILE A 214 -8.77 0.82 9.20
N GLY A 215 -9.41 1.86 8.65
CA GLY A 215 -10.55 1.69 7.75
C GLY A 215 -10.18 1.00 6.42
N SER A 216 -8.94 1.19 5.95
CA SER A 216 -8.56 0.80 4.58
C SER A 216 -8.27 -0.70 4.37
N GLU A 217 -8.06 -1.49 5.42
CA GLU A 217 -7.53 -2.87 5.30
C GLU A 217 -8.53 -3.90 4.74
N GLY A 218 -9.83 -3.58 4.68
CA GLY A 218 -10.87 -4.56 4.41
C GLY A 218 -11.48 -4.58 3.00
N ARG A 219 -11.11 -3.66 2.08
CA ARG A 219 -11.84 -3.49 0.80
C ARG A 219 -10.94 -3.11 -0.37
N ASN A 220 -11.25 -3.67 -1.55
CA ASN A 220 -10.47 -3.49 -2.77
C ASN A 220 -11.02 -2.29 -3.58
N PHE A 221 -10.35 -1.14 -3.52
CA PHE A 221 -10.68 0.05 -4.31
C PHE A 221 -9.93 0.04 -5.65
N GLN A 222 -10.28 -0.90 -6.54
CA GLN A 222 -9.61 -1.07 -7.84
C GLN A 222 -9.69 0.16 -8.77
N PHE A 223 -10.59 1.08 -8.47
CA PHE A 223 -10.87 2.32 -9.21
C PHE A 223 -10.08 3.54 -8.68
N ALA A 224 -9.30 3.39 -7.59
CA ALA A 224 -8.41 4.45 -7.12
C ALA A 224 -6.98 4.21 -7.64
N SER A 225 -6.46 5.13 -8.44
CA SER A 225 -5.08 5.07 -8.96
C SER A 225 -4.12 6.03 -8.26
N ASN A 226 -4.66 7.01 -7.52
CA ASN A 226 -3.89 8.03 -6.81
C ASN A 226 -4.04 7.88 -5.30
N LEU A 227 -2.91 7.87 -4.59
CA LEU A 227 -2.85 7.77 -3.14
C LEU A 227 -2.11 8.98 -2.56
N GLY A 228 -2.75 9.69 -1.64
CA GLY A 228 -2.14 10.74 -0.83
C GLY A 228 -2.04 10.34 0.64
N ASP A 229 -0.87 10.51 1.25
CA ASP A 229 -0.66 10.40 2.70
C ASP A 229 -0.42 11.79 3.27
N VAL A 230 -1.21 12.19 4.27
CA VAL A 230 -1.15 13.53 4.87
C VAL A 230 -0.36 13.46 6.18
N ARG A 231 0.88 12.96 6.13
CA ARG A 231 1.80 12.95 7.27
C ARG A 231 2.78 14.13 7.19
N PRO A 232 3.14 14.76 8.33
CA PRO A 232 4.23 15.74 8.34
C PRO A 232 5.54 15.05 7.93
N ALA A 233 6.35 15.74 7.13
CA ALA A 233 7.72 15.30 6.87
C ALA A 233 8.53 15.46 8.17
N VAL A 234 9.10 14.36 8.65
CA VAL A 234 10.02 14.32 9.80
C VAL A 234 11.37 14.90 9.40
#